data_AF-A0A7S3IHW7-F1
#
_entry.id   AF-A0A7S3IHW7-F1
#
_cell.length_a   1.000
_cell.length_b   1.000
_cell.length_c   1.000
_cell.angle_alpha   90.00
_cell.angle_beta   90.00
_cell.angle_gamma   90.00
#
_symmetry.space_group_name_H-M   'P 1'
#
loop_
_entity.id
_entity.type
_entity.pdbx_description
1 polymer ?
#
loop_
_entity_poly.entity_id
_entity_poly.type
_entity_poly.pdbx_seq_one_letter_code
_entity_poly.pdbx_strand_id
1 'polypeptide(L)'
;STPSGFTGSALKAAPKSSASMTMSTGMGVNGFGRIGRLVTRIIMEDEDCKLSAINAGSATPDYMAYQYKYDTIHGIAKGTVEADGDFLTLNGEKIQTSRCRDPKEVGWGALGADYVCESTGVFLTKEKAQAIIDGGAKKV
;
A
#
# COMPACT_ATOMS: atom_id res chain seq x y z
N SER A 1 11.60 -37.92 -34.16
CA SER A 1 11.64 -36.46 -34.03
C SER A 1 10.95 -36.10 -32.73
N THR A 2 11.74 -35.86 -31.69
CA THR A 2 11.27 -35.65 -30.32
C THR A 2 11.94 -34.38 -29.82
N PRO A 3 11.21 -33.32 -29.44
CA PRO A 3 11.84 -32.16 -28.83
C PRO A 3 12.22 -32.51 -27.39
N SER A 4 13.48 -32.31 -27.03
CA SER A 4 13.99 -32.44 -25.67
C SER A 4 13.33 -31.37 -24.79
N GLY A 5 12.54 -31.79 -23.81
CA GLY A 5 12.02 -30.92 -22.76
C GLY A 5 13.16 -30.42 -21.88
N PHE A 6 13.31 -29.11 -21.80
CA PHE A 6 14.22 -28.45 -20.86
C PHE A 6 13.55 -28.47 -19.48
N THR A 7 14.00 -29.34 -18.57
CA THR A 7 13.53 -29.36 -17.19
C THR A 7 14.26 -28.28 -16.40
N GLY A 8 13.66 -27.08 -16.37
CA GLY A 8 14.07 -26.04 -15.42
C GLY A 8 13.80 -26.53 -13.99
N SER A 9 14.87 -26.82 -13.25
CA SER A 9 14.78 -27.12 -11.82
C SER A 9 14.19 -25.90 -11.11
N ALA A 10 12.99 -26.03 -10.56
CA ALA A 10 12.40 -24.99 -9.75
C ALA A 10 13.29 -24.77 -8.51
N LEU A 11 13.85 -23.57 -8.38
CA LEU A 11 14.50 -23.15 -7.14
C LEU A 11 13.42 -23.17 -6.04
N LYS A 12 13.50 -24.17 -5.16
CA LYS A 12 12.72 -24.19 -3.92
C LYS A 12 13.15 -22.97 -3.08
N ALA A 13 12.19 -22.15 -2.68
CA ALA A 13 12.41 -21.10 -1.71
C ALA A 13 13.05 -21.71 -0.44
N ALA A 14 14.16 -21.12 0.01
CA ALA A 14 14.79 -21.48 1.27
C ALA A 14 13.84 -21.20 2.43
N PRO A 15 13.83 -22.01 3.50
CA PRO A 15 13.02 -21.70 4.68
C PRO A 15 13.61 -20.45 5.34
N LYS A 16 12.79 -19.40 5.53
CA LYS A 16 13.19 -18.24 6.33
C LYS A 16 13.44 -18.73 7.77
N SER A 17 14.68 -18.55 8.21
CA SER A 17 15.21 -18.86 9.53
C SER A 17 14.38 -18.22 10.65
N SER A 18 14.20 -18.94 11.74
CA SER A 18 13.45 -18.53 12.93
C SER A 18 14.05 -17.33 13.67
N ALA A 19 13.15 -16.45 14.11
CA ALA A 19 13.26 -15.46 15.19
C ALA A 19 14.14 -14.21 14.97
N SER A 20 13.53 -13.17 14.42
CA SER A 20 13.65 -11.80 14.92
C SER A 20 12.22 -11.27 15.09
N MET A 21 11.89 -10.66 16.22
CA MET A 21 10.66 -9.86 16.35
C MET A 21 10.87 -8.56 15.57
N THR A 22 11.00 -8.65 14.24
CA THR A 22 10.92 -7.49 13.36
C THR A 22 9.46 -7.09 13.32
N MET A 23 9.11 -6.04 14.06
CA MET A 23 7.82 -5.38 13.94
C MET A 23 7.59 -5.02 12.47
N SER A 24 6.41 -5.34 11.94
CA SER A 24 5.99 -4.96 10.58
C SER A 24 6.24 -3.47 10.34
N THR A 25 6.85 -3.12 9.21
CA THR A 25 7.17 -1.73 8.86
C THR A 25 5.89 -0.96 8.55
N GLY A 26 5.68 0.17 9.22
CA GLY A 26 4.52 1.02 9.01
C GLY A 26 4.55 1.72 7.65
N MET A 27 3.56 1.41 6.79
CA MET A 27 3.46 1.92 5.44
C MET A 27 2.26 2.85 5.27
N GLY A 28 2.44 3.90 4.47
CA GLY A 28 1.37 4.79 4.00
C GLY A 28 1.40 4.93 2.48
N VAL A 29 0.27 5.33 1.89
CA VAL A 29 0.16 5.59 0.45
C VAL A 29 -0.45 6.97 0.24
N ASN A 30 0.29 7.87 -0.41
CA ASN A 30 -0.24 9.15 -0.89
C ASN A 30 -0.55 9.03 -2.39
N GLY A 31 -1.83 9.09 -2.72
CA GLY A 31 -2.36 8.87 -4.07
C GLY A 31 -2.86 7.44 -4.28
N PHE A 32 -4.17 7.27 -4.50
CA PHE A 32 -4.79 5.96 -4.75
C PHE A 32 -5.05 5.70 -6.24
N GLY A 33 -4.09 6.10 -7.08
CA GLY A 33 -4.11 5.88 -8.52
C GLY A 33 -3.70 4.45 -8.91
N ARG A 34 -3.28 4.26 -10.16
CA ARG A 34 -2.81 2.94 -10.64
C ARG A 34 -1.69 2.37 -9.77
N ILE A 35 -0.64 3.16 -9.51
CA ILE A 35 0.51 2.71 -8.70
C ILE A 35 0.11 2.51 -7.24
N GLY A 36 -0.55 3.49 -6.62
CA GLY A 36 -0.99 3.38 -5.22
C GLY A 36 -1.85 2.16 -4.93
N ARG A 37 -2.76 1.78 -5.83
CA ARG A 37 -3.58 0.55 -5.67
C ARG A 37 -2.75 -0.73 -5.74
N LEU A 38 -1.78 -0.80 -6.64
CA LEU A 38 -0.90 -1.97 -6.75
C LEU A 38 0.04 -2.06 -5.55
N VAL A 39 0.60 -0.94 -5.11
CA VAL A 39 1.40 -0.87 -3.88
C VAL A 39 0.57 -1.33 -2.69
N THR A 40 -0.68 -0.88 -2.58
CA THR A 40 -1.61 -1.33 -1.53
C THR A 40 -1.81 -2.83 -1.57
N ARG A 41 -2.08 -3.42 -2.76
CA ARG A 41 -2.22 -4.89 -2.90
C ARG A 41 -0.96 -5.64 -2.47
N ILE A 42 0.23 -5.15 -2.85
CA ILE A 42 1.51 -5.77 -2.49
C ILE A 42 1.73 -5.70 -0.98
N ILE A 43 1.47 -4.54 -0.35
CA ILE A 43 1.60 -4.37 1.11
C ILE A 43 0.66 -5.35 1.84
N MET A 44 -0.58 -5.52 1.39
CA MET A 44 -1.53 -6.44 2.02
C MET A 44 -1.14 -7.93 1.88
N GLU A 45 -0.17 -8.26 1.02
CA GLU A 45 0.35 -9.62 0.84
C GLU A 45 1.70 -9.84 1.55
N ASP A 46 2.29 -8.79 2.16
CA ASP A 46 3.62 -8.82 2.77
C ASP A 46 3.53 -8.68 4.30
N GLU A 47 3.83 -9.76 5.02
CA GLU A 47 3.82 -9.82 6.49
C GLU A 47 4.85 -8.87 7.13
N ASP A 48 5.89 -8.46 6.39
CA ASP A 48 6.91 -7.52 6.86
C ASP A 48 6.42 -6.06 6.77
N CYS A 49 5.25 -5.80 6.17
CA CYS A 49 4.65 -4.47 6.00
C CYS A 49 3.30 -4.36 6.74
N LYS A 50 2.95 -3.14 7.18
CA LYS A 50 1.65 -2.82 7.76
C LYS A 50 1.07 -1.55 7.16
N LEU A 51 0.00 -1.68 6.40
CA LEU A 51 -0.67 -0.52 5.83
C LEU A 51 -1.47 0.24 6.89
N SER A 52 -1.08 1.48 7.16
CA SER A 52 -1.66 2.27 8.24
C SER A 52 -2.58 3.39 7.73
N ALA A 53 -2.23 4.00 6.60
CA ALA A 53 -2.98 5.14 6.07
C ALA A 53 -2.93 5.24 4.54
N ILE A 54 -4.03 5.70 3.94
CA ILE A 54 -4.11 6.05 2.51
C ILE A 54 -4.70 7.45 2.37
N ASN A 55 -4.00 8.35 1.69
CA ASN A 55 -4.58 9.63 1.26
C ASN A 55 -4.93 9.55 -0.23
N ALA A 56 -6.21 9.67 -0.57
CA ALA A 56 -6.71 9.41 -1.93
C ALA A 56 -7.18 10.67 -2.67
N GLY A 57 -6.90 11.86 -2.13
CA GLY A 57 -7.29 13.13 -2.73
C GLY A 57 -8.80 13.29 -2.79
N SER A 58 -9.43 12.89 -3.90
CA SER A 58 -10.89 13.03 -4.12
C SER A 58 -11.68 11.73 -4.01
N ALA A 59 -11.03 10.56 -3.93
CA ALA A 59 -11.76 9.29 -3.87
C ALA A 59 -12.37 9.07 -2.49
N THR A 60 -13.67 8.74 -2.45
CA THR A 60 -14.34 8.28 -1.23
C THR A 60 -13.97 6.82 -0.94
N PRO A 61 -14.08 6.35 0.32
CA PRO A 61 -13.75 4.97 0.67
C PRO A 61 -14.56 3.92 -0.10
N ASP A 62 -15.84 4.17 -0.37
CA ASP A 62 -16.66 3.30 -1.22
C ASP A 62 -16.07 3.16 -2.64
N TYR A 63 -15.60 4.27 -3.20
CA TYR A 63 -15.00 4.25 -4.53
C TYR A 63 -13.61 3.60 -4.50
N MET A 64 -12.83 3.82 -3.45
CA MET A 64 -11.56 3.13 -3.22
C MET A 64 -11.76 1.62 -3.11
N ALA A 65 -12.77 1.16 -2.37
CA ALA A 65 -13.12 -0.25 -2.23
C ALA A 65 -13.43 -0.88 -3.60
N TYR A 66 -14.24 -0.20 -4.42
CA TYR A 66 -14.52 -0.64 -5.79
C TYR A 66 -13.24 -0.74 -6.64
N GLN A 67 -12.43 0.32 -6.66
CA GLN A 67 -11.20 0.35 -7.46
C GLN A 67 -10.13 -0.63 -6.98
N TYR A 68 -10.07 -0.89 -5.67
CA TYR A 68 -9.18 -1.89 -5.10
C TYR A 68 -9.65 -3.29 -5.51
N LYS A 69 -10.96 -3.57 -5.41
CA LYS A 69 -11.53 -4.88 -5.73
C LYS A 69 -11.44 -5.21 -7.22
N TYR A 70 -11.71 -4.27 -8.11
CA TYR A 70 -11.77 -4.51 -9.55
C TYR A 70 -10.66 -3.76 -10.30
N ASP A 71 -9.70 -4.52 -10.85
CA ASP A 71 -8.67 -3.97 -11.74
C ASP A 71 -8.72 -4.70 -13.10
N THR A 72 -8.72 -3.96 -14.20
CA THR A 72 -8.83 -4.53 -15.55
C THR A 72 -7.60 -5.33 -15.96
N ILE A 73 -6.41 -4.97 -15.47
CA ILE A 73 -5.14 -5.62 -15.85
C ILE A 73 -4.81 -6.74 -14.88
N HIS A 74 -4.98 -6.50 -13.58
CA HIS A 74 -4.58 -7.43 -12.52
C HIS A 74 -5.74 -8.26 -11.96
N GLY A 75 -6.94 -8.10 -12.52
CA GLY A 75 -8.13 -8.82 -12.12
C GLY A 75 -8.66 -8.42 -10.74
N ILE A 76 -9.52 -9.28 -10.20
CA ILE A 76 -10.20 -9.06 -8.94
C ILE A 76 -9.21 -9.28 -7.77
N ALA A 77 -9.16 -8.33 -6.83
CA ALA A 77 -8.35 -8.49 -5.62
C ALA A 77 -8.85 -9.69 -4.80
N LYS A 78 -7.92 -10.46 -4.24
CA LYS A 78 -8.23 -11.57 -3.35
C LYS A 78 -8.66 -11.04 -1.99
N GLY A 79 -9.60 -11.75 -1.36
CA GLY A 79 -10.04 -11.47 0.01
C GLY A 79 -11.16 -10.43 0.12
N THR A 80 -11.32 -9.86 1.31
CA THR A 80 -12.46 -8.99 1.66
C THR A 80 -12.10 -7.52 1.57
N VAL A 81 -13.08 -6.72 1.18
CA VAL A 81 -12.96 -5.27 1.00
C VAL A 81 -14.25 -4.66 1.48
N GLU A 82 -14.16 -3.82 2.50
CA GLU A 82 -15.29 -3.10 3.09
C GLU A 82 -14.93 -1.64 3.27
N ALA A 83 -15.90 -0.74 3.12
CA ALA A 83 -15.75 0.68 3.38
C ALA A 83 -16.70 1.09 4.50
N ASP A 84 -16.21 1.89 5.44
CA ASP A 84 -17.00 2.41 6.56
C ASP A 84 -16.50 3.81 6.96
N GLY A 85 -17.31 4.83 6.70
CA GLY A 85 -16.98 6.22 6.99
C GLY A 85 -15.68 6.66 6.28
N ASP A 86 -14.65 6.97 7.08
CA ASP A 86 -13.31 7.32 6.59
C ASP A 86 -12.31 6.16 6.67
N PHE A 87 -12.79 4.92 6.71
CA PHE A 87 -11.96 3.73 6.76
C PHE A 87 -12.21 2.79 5.59
N LEU A 88 -11.14 2.08 5.23
CA LEU A 88 -11.19 0.92 4.36
C LEU A 88 -10.73 -0.29 5.17
N THR A 89 -11.49 -1.37 5.16
CA THR A 89 -11.10 -2.63 5.80
C THR A 89 -10.73 -3.64 4.71
N LEU A 90 -9.47 -4.06 4.69
CA LEU A 90 -8.92 -5.01 3.72
C LEU A 90 -8.50 -6.28 4.46
N ASN A 91 -9.10 -7.42 4.14
CA ASN A 91 -8.79 -8.70 4.81
C ASN A 91 -8.90 -8.66 6.34
N GLY A 92 -9.79 -7.80 6.87
CA GLY A 92 -9.96 -7.58 8.31
C GLY A 92 -9.05 -6.50 8.91
N GLU A 93 -8.11 -5.96 8.15
CA GLU A 93 -7.26 -4.85 8.59
C GLU A 93 -7.93 -3.51 8.31
N LYS A 94 -8.16 -2.72 9.36
CA LYS A 94 -8.81 -1.40 9.26
C LYS A 94 -7.76 -0.31 8.99
N ILE A 95 -7.89 0.36 7.85
CA ILE A 95 -6.97 1.38 7.36
C ILE A 95 -7.65 2.75 7.36
N GLN A 96 -6.99 3.75 7.93
CA GLN A 96 -7.48 5.13 7.87
C GLN A 96 -7.34 5.65 6.45
N THR A 97 -8.41 6.22 5.91
CA THR A 97 -8.37 6.96 4.66
C THR A 97 -8.47 8.45 4.93
N SER A 98 -7.89 9.25 4.04
CA SER A 98 -7.99 10.70 4.05
C SER A 98 -8.11 11.24 2.63
N ARG A 99 -8.52 12.51 2.57
CA ARG A 99 -8.78 13.26 1.34
C ARG A 99 -8.13 14.65 1.41
N CYS A 100 -7.02 14.74 2.14
CA CYS A 100 -6.32 15.99 2.42
C CYS A 100 -5.57 16.46 1.16
N ARG A 101 -5.64 17.77 0.87
CA ARG A 101 -4.90 18.38 -0.24
C ARG A 101 -3.44 18.61 0.12
N ASP A 102 -3.18 19.03 1.35
CA ASP A 102 -1.83 19.08 1.90
C ASP A 102 -1.53 17.73 2.60
N PRO A 103 -0.53 16.96 2.12
CA PRO A 103 -0.20 15.67 2.72
C PRO A 103 0.34 15.80 4.14
N LYS A 104 0.76 16.99 4.61
CA LYS A 104 1.16 17.21 6.00
C LYS A 104 0.00 16.99 6.97
N GLU A 105 -1.21 17.39 6.58
CA GLU A 105 -2.42 17.35 7.41
C GLU A 105 -2.91 15.92 7.69
N VAL A 106 -2.40 14.93 6.95
CA VAL A 106 -2.75 13.51 7.15
C VAL A 106 -2.22 13.00 8.51
N GLY A 107 -1.13 13.57 9.03
CA GLY A 107 -0.54 13.13 10.30
C GLY A 107 0.04 11.71 10.26
N TRP A 108 0.76 11.37 9.18
CA TRP A 108 1.35 10.06 8.91
C TRP A 108 2.03 9.41 10.11
N GLY A 109 2.87 10.15 10.83
CA GLY A 109 3.60 9.60 11.99
C GLY A 109 2.68 9.18 13.13
N ALA A 110 1.61 9.95 13.37
CA ALA A 110 0.61 9.61 14.40
C ALA A 110 -0.25 8.39 14.01
N LEU A 111 -0.42 8.17 12.71
CA LEU A 111 -1.09 6.99 12.16
C LEU A 111 -0.17 5.76 12.11
N GLY A 112 1.13 5.90 12.38
CA GLY A 112 2.10 4.80 12.30
C GLY A 112 2.59 4.52 10.87
N ALA A 113 2.43 5.45 9.93
CA ALA A 113 2.97 5.36 8.58
C ALA A 113 4.38 5.96 8.53
N ASP A 114 5.39 5.13 8.77
CA ASP A 114 6.80 5.52 8.76
C ASP A 114 7.33 5.78 7.35
N TYR A 115 6.94 4.93 6.40
CA TYR A 115 7.35 5.02 5.00
C TYR A 115 6.11 5.28 4.14
N VAL A 116 6.12 6.37 3.38
CA VAL A 116 4.97 6.76 2.56
C VAL A 116 5.32 6.66 1.09
N CYS A 117 4.59 5.83 0.35
CA CYS A 117 4.69 5.82 -1.10
C CYS A 117 3.97 7.05 -1.69
N GLU A 118 4.73 8.01 -2.19
CA GLU A 118 4.21 9.15 -2.96
C GLU A 118 3.94 8.73 -4.41
N SER A 119 2.66 8.61 -4.76
CA SER A 119 2.20 8.14 -6.08
C SER A 119 1.10 9.02 -6.69
N THR A 120 0.95 10.27 -6.22
CA THR A 120 0.04 11.26 -6.82
C THR A 120 0.56 11.81 -8.14
N GLY A 121 1.89 11.82 -8.32
CA GLY A 121 2.56 12.50 -9.43
C GLY A 121 2.68 14.02 -9.27
N VAL A 122 2.29 14.58 -8.12
CA VAL A 122 2.29 16.03 -7.85
C VAL A 122 3.52 16.46 -7.03
N PHE A 123 3.92 15.65 -6.06
CA PHE A 123 5.00 15.96 -5.10
C PHE A 123 6.35 15.35 -5.54
N LEU A 124 6.80 15.70 -6.75
CA LEU A 124 7.95 15.06 -7.41
C LEU A 124 9.33 15.68 -7.10
N THR A 125 9.40 16.70 -6.25
CA THR A 125 10.66 17.31 -5.82
C THR A 125 10.84 17.14 -4.32
N LYS A 126 12.08 17.22 -3.85
CA LYS A 126 12.40 17.11 -2.42
C LYS A 126 11.60 18.13 -1.59
N GLU A 127 11.51 19.36 -2.07
CA GLU A 127 10.83 20.47 -1.41
C GLU A 127 9.32 20.20 -1.30
N LYS A 128 8.72 19.61 -2.34
CA LYS A 128 7.30 19.26 -2.34
C LYS A 128 7.01 18.05 -1.45
N ALA A 129 7.81 17.00 -1.54
CA ALA A 129 7.67 15.79 -0.74
C ALA A 129 7.93 16.03 0.76
N GLN A 130 8.64 17.11 1.11
CA GLN A 130 8.91 17.50 2.49
C GLN A 130 7.63 17.61 3.34
N ALA A 131 6.50 18.01 2.76
CA ALA A 131 5.22 18.07 3.47
C ALA A 131 4.79 16.71 4.07
N ILE A 132 5.12 15.59 3.42
CA ILE A 132 4.82 14.24 3.94
C ILE A 132 5.70 13.92 5.16
N ILE A 133 6.98 14.29 5.11
CA ILE A 133 7.92 14.16 6.23
C ILE A 133 7.50 15.05 7.40
N ASP A 134 7.08 16.28 7.11
CA ASP A 134 6.56 17.23 8.11
C ASP A 134 5.25 16.73 8.74
N GLY A 135 4.51 15.84 8.05
CA GLY A 135 3.38 15.10 8.60
C GLY A 135 3.76 13.93 9.50
N GLY A 136 5.06 13.70 9.72
CA GLY A 136 5.60 12.70 10.65
C GLY A 136 6.07 11.40 10.01
N ALA A 137 6.05 11.28 8.68
CA ALA A 137 6.69 10.15 8.00
C ALA A 137 8.22 10.24 8.16
N LYS A 138 8.88 9.09 8.28
CA LYS A 138 10.36 9.00 8.35
C LYS A 138 10.98 9.07 6.96
N LYS A 139 10.27 8.56 5.94
CA LYS A 139 10.75 8.55 4.56
C LYS A 139 9.59 8.58 3.55
N VAL A 140 9.87 9.14 2.39
CA VAL A 140 9.03 9.12 1.18
C VAL A 140 9.76 8.37 0.08
#